data_AF-A0A816E4C1-F1
#
_entry.id   AF-A0A816E4C1-F1
#
_cell.length_a   1.000
_cell.length_b   1.000
_cell.length_c   1.000
_cell.angle_alpha   90.00
_cell.angle_beta   90.00
_cell.angle_gamma   90.00
#
_symmetry.space_group_name_H-M   'P 1'
#
loop_
_entity.id
_entity.type
_entity.pdbx_description
1 polymer ?
#
loop_
_entity_poly.entity_id
_entity_poly.type
_entity_poly.pdbx_seq_one_letter_code
_entity_poly.pdbx_strand_id
1 'polypeptide(L)'
;MYNIPIYEKVLYEVGFKTLGLGKHLELTDINSGKELYSIKHIINPLGLAKYEIRQNNQVVADVKRKVKWTGLGTKFKAMLVKNL
;
A
#
# COMPACT_ATOMS: atom_id res chain seq x y z
N MET A 1 -12.85 36.55 -25.18
CA MET A 1 -12.93 35.95 -23.84
C MET A 1 -11.89 34.86 -23.77
N TYR A 2 -10.89 34.97 -22.88
CA TYR A 2 -9.85 33.94 -22.74
C TYR A 2 -10.35 32.85 -21.80
N ASN A 3 -10.34 31.60 -22.28
CA ASN A 3 -10.66 30.43 -21.49
C ASN A 3 -9.40 30.04 -20.72
N ILE A 4 -9.24 30.58 -19.51
CA ILE A 4 -8.09 30.27 -18.65
C ILE A 4 -8.36 28.89 -18.05
N PRO A 5 -7.55 27.85 -18.35
CA PRO A 5 -7.68 26.56 -17.69
C PRO A 5 -7.42 26.75 -16.20
N ILE A 6 -8.45 26.56 -15.39
CA ILE A 6 -8.32 26.47 -13.94
C ILE A 6 -7.64 25.12 -13.67
N TYR A 7 -6.34 25.14 -13.43
CA TYR A 7 -5.66 23.96 -12.92
C TYR A 7 -6.08 23.78 -11.46
N GLU A 8 -7.06 22.91 -11.22
CA GLU A 8 -7.36 22.46 -9.86
C GLU A 8 -6.09 21.83 -9.27
N LYS A 9 -5.59 22.43 -8.19
CA LYS A 9 -4.43 21.91 -7.47
C LYS A 9 -4.84 20.59 -6.83
N VAL A 10 -4.44 19.48 -7.43
CA VAL A 10 -4.70 18.16 -6.85
C VAL A 10 -3.84 18.01 -5.60
N LEU A 11 -4.51 17.86 -4.46
CA LEU A 11 -3.91 17.72 -3.15
C LEU A 11 -4.08 16.27 -2.71
N TYR A 12 -2.97 15.64 -2.32
CA TYR A 12 -2.96 14.27 -1.81
C TYR A 12 -2.55 14.25 -0.34
N GLU A 13 -3.20 13.37 0.42
CA GLU A 13 -2.86 13.09 1.81
C GLU A 13 -2.22 11.70 1.91
N VAL A 14 -1.10 11.61 2.63
CA VAL A 14 -0.49 10.33 3.02
C VAL A 14 -0.79 10.09 4.49
N GLY A 15 -1.50 9.00 4.79
CA GLY A 15 -1.94 8.68 6.14
C GLY A 15 -1.71 7.23 6.52
N PHE A 16 -1.58 6.96 7.83
CA PHE A 16 -1.56 5.61 8.37
C PHE A 16 -2.89 5.31 9.05
N LYS A 17 -3.54 4.20 8.68
CA LYS A 17 -4.72 3.67 9.37
C LYS A 17 -4.38 2.32 10.00
N THR A 18 -5.03 2.03 11.12
CA THR A 18 -4.95 0.70 11.76
C THR A 18 -6.31 0.04 11.61
N LEU A 19 -6.37 -1.11 10.95
CA LEU A 19 -7.61 -1.87 10.73
C LEU A 19 -7.40 -3.29 11.25
N GLY A 20 -8.12 -3.65 12.31
CA GLY A 20 -7.90 -4.91 13.02
C GLY A 20 -6.48 -5.01 13.58
N LEU A 21 -5.79 -6.10 13.24
CA LEU A 21 -4.38 -6.33 13.63
C LEU A 21 -3.37 -5.72 12.64
N GLY A 22 -3.85 -5.06 11.57
CA GLY A 22 -3.06 -4.56 10.46
C GLY A 22 -2.76 -3.06 10.53
N LYS A 23 -1.63 -2.66 9.95
CA LYS A 23 -1.30 -1.25 9.66
C LYS A 23 -1.38 -0.99 8.15
N HIS A 24 -2.02 0.11 7.79
CA HIS A 24 -2.38 0.44 6.42
C HIS A 24 -1.78 1.82 6.12
N LEU A 25 -1.00 1.92 5.06
CA LEU A 25 -0.56 3.20 4.52
C LEU A 25 -1.48 3.53 3.35
N GLU A 26 -2.04 4.74 3.31
CA GLU A 26 -3.02 5.15 2.31
C GLU A 26 -2.62 6.48 1.69
N LEU A 27 -2.75 6.58 0.37
CA LEU A 27 -2.68 7.82 -0.38
C LEU A 27 -4.10 8.18 -0.80
N THR A 28 -4.61 9.28 -0.27
CA THR A 28 -5.99 9.73 -0.48
C THR A 28 -6.00 11.02 -1.27
N ASP A 29 -6.92 11.14 -2.21
CA ASP A 29 -7.25 12.40 -2.85
C ASP A 29 -8.06 13.26 -1.87
N ILE A 30 -7.54 14.44 -1.51
CA ILE A 30 -8.17 15.31 -0.49
C ILE A 30 -9.49 15.88 -0.98
N ASN A 31 -9.63 16.14 -2.27
CA ASN A 31 -10.81 16.77 -2.85
C ASN A 31 -12.01 15.81 -2.87
N SER A 32 -11.76 14.53 -3.17
CA SER A 32 -12.79 13.49 -3.28
C SER A 32 -12.89 12.56 -2.07
N GLY A 33 -11.89 12.59 -1.18
CA GLY A 33 -11.76 11.64 -0.06
C GLY A 33 -11.47 10.20 -0.50
N LYS A 34 -11.13 9.98 -1.78
CA LYS A 34 -10.98 8.63 -2.36
C LYS A 34 -9.57 8.08 -2.14
N GLU A 35 -9.47 6.83 -1.66
CA GLU A 35 -8.21 6.09 -1.63
C GLU A 35 -7.74 5.79 -3.05
N LEU A 36 -6.58 6.34 -3.43
CA LEU A 36 -5.95 6.10 -4.73
C LEU A 36 -5.05 4.88 -4.69
N TYR A 37 -4.20 4.82 -3.67
CA TYR A 37 -3.28 3.72 -3.43
C TYR A 37 -3.24 3.37 -1.95
N SER A 38 -3.04 2.09 -1.64
CA SER A 38 -2.78 1.67 -0.26
C SER A 38 -1.80 0.51 -0.18
N ILE A 39 -1.06 0.46 0.93
CA ILE A 39 -0.27 -0.70 1.33
C ILE A 39 -0.89 -1.25 2.60
N LYS A 40 -1.53 -2.43 2.51
CA LYS A 40 -2.21 -3.07 3.64
C LYS A 40 -1.33 -4.16 4.21
N HIS A 41 -1.01 -4.08 5.51
CA HIS A 41 -0.40 -5.17 6.27
C HIS A 41 -1.51 -6.03 6.88
N ILE A 42 -1.70 -7.24 6.36
CA ILE A 42 -2.73 -8.17 6.80
C ILE A 42 -2.08 -9.27 7.63
N ILE A 43 -2.51 -9.41 8.88
CA ILE A 43 -2.09 -10.50 9.76
C ILE A 43 -3.21 -11.52 9.79
N ASN A 44 -2.95 -12.75 9.34
CA ASN A 44 -3.94 -13.82 9.43
C ASN A 44 -4.00 -14.38 10.88
N PRO A 45 -5.05 -15.15 11.24
CA PRO A 45 -5.18 -15.73 12.58
C PRO A 45 -4.03 -16.66 13.00
N LEU A 46 -3.25 -17.17 12.03
CA LEU A 46 -2.06 -18.00 12.25
C LEU A 46 -0.79 -17.17 12.48
N GLY A 47 -0.90 -15.83 12.57
CA GLY A 47 0.21 -14.91 12.79
C GLY A 47 1.06 -14.64 11.54
N LEU A 48 0.67 -15.12 10.36
CA LEU A 48 1.38 -14.85 9.12
C LEU A 48 1.02 -13.46 8.59
N ALA A 49 2.05 -12.64 8.39
CA ALA A 49 1.95 -11.30 7.84
C ALA A 49 2.08 -11.29 6.31
N LYS A 50 1.08 -10.74 5.63
CA LYS A 50 1.10 -10.43 4.19
C LYS A 50 1.05 -8.91 4.00
N TYR A 51 1.73 -8.39 2.98
CA TYR A 51 1.53 -7.01 2.54
C TYR A 51 0.97 -7.01 1.12
N GLU A 52 -0.06 -6.21 0.91
CA GLU A 52 -0.69 -6.01 -0.41
C GLU A 52 -0.58 -4.54 -0.79
N ILE A 53 -0.22 -4.28 -2.04
CA ILE A 53 -0.31 -2.97 -2.65
C ILE A 53 -1.59 -2.94 -3.47
N ARG A 54 -2.41 -1.94 -3.22
CA ARG A 54 -3.71 -1.77 -3.85
C ARG A 54 -3.77 -0.43 -4.56
N GLN A 55 -4.50 -0.40 -5.66
CA GLN A 55 -4.87 0.80 -6.39
C GLN A 55 -6.38 0.80 -6.54
N ASN A 56 -7.06 1.89 -6.18
CA ASN A 56 -8.53 1.96 -6.18
C ASN A 56 -9.17 0.74 -5.48
N ASN A 57 -8.61 0.34 -4.34
CA ASN A 57 -9.01 -0.84 -3.56
C ASN A 57 -8.88 -2.21 -4.29
N GLN A 58 -8.20 -2.30 -5.43
CA GLN A 58 -7.85 -3.57 -6.10
C GLN A 58 -6.39 -3.92 -5.85
N VAL A 59 -6.07 -5.20 -5.59
CA VAL A 59 -4.68 -5.64 -5.40
C VAL A 59 -3.94 -5.58 -6.74
N VAL A 60 -2.87 -4.78 -6.81
CA VAL A 60 -2.01 -4.65 -8.00
C VAL A 60 -0.67 -5.33 -7.82
N ALA A 61 -0.23 -5.51 -6.57
CA ALA A 61 0.96 -6.28 -6.26
C ALA A 61 0.90 -6.86 -4.86
N ASP A 62 1.51 -8.02 -4.68
CA ASP A 62 1.79 -8.61 -3.38
C ASP A 62 3.25 -8.40 -3.02
N VAL A 63 3.55 -8.13 -1.75
CA VAL A 63 4.94 -8.15 -1.26
C VAL A 63 5.18 -9.49 -0.60
N LYS A 64 5.97 -10.35 -1.26
CA LYS A 64 6.40 -11.62 -0.67
C LYS A 64 7.68 -11.40 0.12
N ARG A 65 7.66 -11.77 1.40
CA ARG A 65 8.88 -11.91 2.21
C ARG A 65 9.54 -13.24 1.87
N LYS A 66 10.78 -13.18 1.41
CA LYS A 66 11.68 -14.33 1.27
C LYS A 66 12.61 -14.34 2.48
N VAL A 67 12.52 -15.38 3.28
CA VAL A 67 13.44 -15.63 4.40
C VAL A 67 14.55 -16.52 3.87
N LYS A 68 15.81 -16.08 4.02
CA LYS A 68 16.98 -16.91 3.74
C LYS A 68 17.72 -17.13 5.06
N TRP A 69 17.72 -18.38 5.51
CA TRP A 69 18.56 -18.81 6.62
C TRP A 69 20.00 -18.93 6.11
N THR A 70 20.92 -18.25 6.78
CA THR A 70 22.36 -18.36 6.53
C THR A 70 23.02 -18.79 7.82
N GLY A 71 24.18 -19.45 7.75
CA GLY A 71 24.95 -19.84 8.96
C GLY A 71 25.35 -18.67 9.87
N LEU A 72 25.14 -17.42 9.42
CA LEU A 72 25.40 -16.17 10.14
C LEU A 72 24.11 -15.48 10.62
N GLY A 73 22.93 -16.11 10.47
CA GLY A 73 21.63 -15.57 10.89
C GLY A 73 20.60 -15.47 9.76
N THR A 74 19.48 -14.82 10.08
CA THR A 74 18.30 -14.74 9.20
C THR A 74 18.34 -13.47 8.36
N LYS A 75 18.34 -13.60 7.03
CA LYS A 75 18.18 -12.47 6.10
C LYS A 75 16.75 -12.44 5.57
N PHE A 76 16.10 -11.29 5.69
CA PHE A 76 14.78 -11.03 5.12
C PHE A 76 14.93 -10.20 3.85
N LYS A 77 14.38 -10.68 2.74
CA LYS A 77 14.26 -9.91 1.49
C LYS A 77 12.79 -9.77 1.14
N ALA A 78 12.33 -8.55 0.83
CA ALA A 78 11.01 -8.33 0.26
C ALA A 78 11.12 -8.26 -1.26
N MET A 79 10.19 -8.87 -1.98
CA MET A 79 10.04 -8.69 -3.42
C MET A 79 8.60 -8.32 -3.74
N LEU A 80 8.48 -7.30 -4.60
CA LEU A 80 7.22 -6.94 -5.23
C LEU A 80 6.89 -8.01 -6.28
N VAL A 81 5.73 -8.63 -6.15
CA VAL A 81 5.19 -9.56 -7.14
C VAL A 81 3.96 -8.89 -7.74
N LYS A 82 4.06 -8.47 -9.00
CA LYS A 82 2.93 -7.88 -9.71
C LYS A 82 1.95 -9.00 -10.05
N ASN A 83 0.71 -8.88 -9.60
CA ASN A 83 -0.35 -9.76 -10.05
C ASN A 83 -0.86 -9.16 -11.38
N LEU A 84 -0.66 -9.90 -12.48
CA LEU A 84 -1.19 -9.57 -13.81
C LEU A 84 -2.62 -10.10 -13.92
#